data_AF-A0A0L1IHM9-F1
#
_entry.id   AF-A0A0L1IHM9-F1
#
_cell.length_a   1.000
_cell.length_b   1.000
_cell.length_c   1.000
_cell.angle_alpha   90.00
_cell.angle_beta   90.00
_cell.angle_gamma   90.00
#
_symmetry.space_group_name_H-M   'P 1'
#
loop_
_entity.id
_entity.type
_entity.pdbx_description
1 polymer ?
#
loop_
_entity_poly.entity_id
_entity_poly.type
_entity_poly.pdbx_seq_one_letter_code
_entity_poly.pdbx_strand_id
1 'polypeptide(L)'
;MNFNSKKLQVKNKNAAEVQITAEQLINEALELEEVEHKVNYNLIDEEELNEYRINKRKEYEDKIRKRRYMISTYIKYGLWEIKQKDIERCRSIFERALNIDYTNKNLWLKYIEVELINKNINSARNLLERVVLLLPLENIFWKKYAHLEEILNNYVNARNIYERWIKFKIDESSFLCYIYFEERCNEINKCREIFERLIVSIPKLECFYKFIKFEKKYKNIVRARAAYEKCIELLPSCYIDENFYIHFCNFEEEQMI
;
A
#
# COMPACT_ATOMS: atom_id res chain seq x y z
N MET A 1 11.10 48.38 -62.05
CA MET A 1 9.68 48.05 -62.31
C MET A 1 9.61 46.60 -62.78
N ASN A 2 9.48 45.63 -61.87
CA ASN A 2 9.15 44.25 -62.23
C ASN A 2 7.74 43.99 -61.73
N PHE A 3 6.78 44.09 -62.65
CA PHE A 3 5.39 43.73 -62.40
C PHE A 3 5.36 42.27 -61.97
N ASN A 4 5.08 42.05 -60.69
CA ASN A 4 4.82 40.75 -60.11
C ASN A 4 3.45 40.30 -60.63
N SER A 5 3.40 39.84 -61.88
CA SER A 5 2.22 39.20 -62.45
C SER A 5 2.09 37.85 -61.76
N LYS A 6 1.48 37.84 -60.57
CA LYS A 6 0.80 36.64 -60.07
C LYS A 6 -0.22 36.27 -61.15
N LYS A 7 0.18 35.39 -62.07
CA LYS A 7 -0.74 34.76 -63.02
C LYS A 7 -1.92 34.29 -62.19
N LEU A 8 -3.10 34.82 -62.48
CA LEU A 8 -4.36 34.29 -61.97
C LEU A 8 -4.44 32.86 -62.49
N GLN A 9 -3.93 31.91 -61.71
CA GLN A 9 -4.12 30.50 -62.01
C GLN A 9 -5.63 30.26 -61.93
N VAL A 10 -6.24 29.94 -63.07
CA VAL A 10 -7.63 29.52 -63.14
C VAL A 10 -7.71 28.23 -62.32
N LYS A 11 -8.17 28.32 -61.07
CA LYS A 11 -8.36 27.17 -60.20
C LYS A 11 -9.52 26.35 -60.75
N ASN A 12 -9.27 25.08 -61.03
CA ASN A 12 -10.34 24.17 -61.38
C ASN A 12 -11.27 24.01 -60.18
N LYS A 13 -12.57 24.30 -60.35
CA LYS A 13 -13.60 24.19 -59.30
C LYS A 13 -14.40 22.88 -59.39
N ASN A 14 -14.00 21.98 -60.28
CA ASN A 14 -14.59 20.64 -60.35
C ASN A 14 -14.40 19.93 -59.02
N ALA A 15 -15.32 19.01 -58.68
CA ALA A 15 -15.23 18.23 -57.45
C ALA A 15 -13.91 17.46 -57.42
N ALA A 16 -13.19 17.54 -56.30
CA ALA A 16 -11.99 16.74 -56.08
C ALA A 16 -12.39 15.25 -56.01
N GLU A 17 -11.59 14.39 -56.64
CA GLU A 17 -11.80 12.94 -56.68
C GLU A 17 -11.71 12.30 -55.29
N VAL A 18 -10.90 12.89 -54.40
CA VAL A 18 -10.78 12.49 -52.99
C VAL A 18 -11.15 13.67 -52.12
N GLN A 19 -12.12 13.46 -51.22
CA GLN A 19 -12.51 14.45 -50.22
C GLN A 19 -11.61 14.28 -48.99
N ILE A 20 -11.09 15.39 -48.47
CA ILE A 20 -10.26 15.39 -47.27
C ILE A 20 -11.13 14.96 -46.08
N THR A 21 -10.77 13.86 -45.43
CA THR A 21 -11.49 13.35 -44.24
C THR A 21 -10.86 13.89 -42.95
N ALA A 22 -11.65 13.88 -41.87
CA ALA A 22 -11.15 14.27 -40.55
C ALA A 22 -9.99 13.38 -40.08
N GLU A 23 -10.04 12.08 -40.40
CA GLU A 23 -8.96 11.13 -40.08
C GLU A 23 -7.64 11.51 -40.77
N GLN A 24 -7.72 11.96 -42.02
CA GLN A 24 -6.54 12.34 -42.78
C GLN A 24 -5.85 13.58 -42.19
N LEU A 25 -6.65 14.57 -41.76
CA LEU A 25 -6.14 15.75 -41.06
C LEU A 25 -5.54 15.41 -39.68
N ILE A 26 -6.15 14.47 -38.95
CA ILE A 26 -5.64 14.04 -37.64
C ILE A 26 -4.32 13.29 -37.78
N ASN A 27 -4.20 12.41 -38.77
CA ASN A 27 -2.96 11.66 -39.02
C ASN A 27 -1.84 12.58 -39.49
N GLU A 28 -2.11 13.51 -40.40
CA GLU A 28 -1.13 14.50 -40.84
C GLU A 28 -0.69 15.41 -39.68
N ALA A 29 -1.62 15.83 -38.82
CA ALA A 29 -1.29 16.61 -37.62
C ALA A 29 -0.45 15.83 -36.60
N LEU A 30 -0.69 14.52 -36.46
CA LEU A 30 0.07 13.64 -35.56
C LEU A 30 1.47 13.35 -36.10
N GLU A 31 1.63 13.23 -37.42
CA GLU A 31 2.94 13.09 -38.07
C GLU A 31 3.78 14.36 -37.97
N LEU A 32 3.12 15.53 -37.97
CA LEU A 32 3.75 16.84 -37.78
C LEU A 32 3.99 17.19 -36.31
N GLU A 33 3.47 16.41 -35.37
CA GLU A 33 3.76 16.61 -33.95
C GLU A 33 5.24 16.31 -33.71
N GLU A 34 6.06 17.36 -33.65
CA GLU A 34 7.48 17.27 -33.33
C GLU A 34 7.62 16.66 -31.93
N VAL A 35 7.80 15.35 -31.85
CA VAL A 35 8.10 14.69 -30.60
C VAL A 35 9.46 15.22 -30.14
N GLU A 36 9.50 15.91 -29.01
CA GLU A 36 10.75 16.34 -28.39
C GLU A 36 11.62 15.11 -28.11
N HIS A 37 12.62 14.88 -28.97
CA HIS A 37 13.59 13.81 -28.78
C HIS A 37 14.54 14.23 -27.65
N LYS A 38 14.38 13.60 -26.48
CA LYS A 38 15.32 13.78 -25.38
C LYS A 38 16.67 13.20 -25.79
N VAL A 39 17.65 14.08 -26.00
CA VAL A 39 19.03 13.68 -26.23
C VAL A 39 19.54 13.00 -24.96
N ASN A 40 19.97 11.74 -25.06
CA ASN A 40 20.58 11.03 -23.94
C ASN A 40 22.03 11.52 -23.80
N TYR A 41 22.24 12.52 -22.95
CA TYR A 41 23.58 12.89 -22.52
C TYR A 41 24.09 11.80 -21.57
N ASN A 42 25.11 11.05 -22.00
CA ASN A 42 25.92 10.32 -21.04
C ASN A 42 26.72 11.36 -20.27
N LEU A 43 26.35 11.64 -19.03
CA LEU A 43 27.08 12.56 -18.14
C LEU A 43 28.43 11.93 -17.82
N ILE A 44 29.52 12.49 -18.37
CA ILE A 44 30.87 11.91 -18.23
C ILE A 44 31.60 12.56 -17.06
N ASP A 45 31.35 13.86 -16.79
CA ASP A 45 32.11 14.64 -15.81
C ASP A 45 31.34 14.91 -14.50
N GLU A 46 32.05 14.94 -13.37
CA GLU A 46 31.46 15.20 -12.05
C GLU A 46 30.86 16.61 -11.93
N GLU A 47 31.43 17.59 -12.64
CA GLU A 47 30.91 18.96 -12.71
C GLU A 47 29.57 19.01 -13.46
N GLU A 48 29.47 18.34 -14.61
CA GLU A 48 28.23 18.23 -15.37
C GLU A 48 27.13 17.52 -14.56
N LEU A 49 27.49 16.47 -13.83
CA LEU A 49 26.54 15.77 -12.95
C LEU A 49 26.02 16.69 -11.82
N ASN A 50 26.89 17.54 -11.27
CA ASN A 50 26.49 18.50 -10.24
C ASN A 50 25.61 19.62 -10.81
N GLU A 51 25.90 20.12 -11.99
CA GLU A 51 25.03 21.09 -12.67
C GLU A 51 23.66 20.47 -12.98
N TYR A 52 23.64 19.24 -13.49
CA TYR A 52 22.41 18.48 -13.69
C TYR A 52 21.60 18.35 -12.39
N ARG A 53 22.26 18.01 -11.28
CA ARG A 53 21.62 17.91 -9.95
C ARG A 53 21.02 19.24 -9.52
N ILE A 54 21.75 20.35 -9.67
CA ILE A 54 21.27 21.69 -9.30
C ILE A 54 20.05 22.07 -10.14
N ASN A 55 20.11 21.89 -11.45
CA ASN A 55 19.02 22.22 -12.37
C ASN A 55 17.77 21.37 -12.07
N LYS A 56 17.93 20.07 -11.83
CA LYS A 56 16.81 19.19 -11.46
C LYS A 56 16.20 19.55 -10.11
N ARG A 57 17.02 19.85 -9.10
CA ARG A 57 16.54 20.30 -7.78
C ARG A 57 15.74 21.59 -7.91
N LYS A 58 16.23 22.56 -8.68
CA LYS A 58 15.51 23.81 -8.97
C LYS A 58 14.15 23.53 -9.63
N GLU A 59 14.11 22.63 -10.61
CA GLU A 59 12.87 22.22 -11.29
C GLU A 59 11.84 21.64 -10.29
N TYR A 60 12.26 20.76 -9.38
CA TYR A 60 11.38 20.19 -8.36
C TYR A 60 10.94 21.23 -7.32
N GLU A 61 11.85 22.08 -6.83
CA GLU A 61 11.51 23.15 -5.88
C GLU A 61 10.56 24.17 -6.50
N ASP A 62 10.73 24.53 -7.77
CA ASP A 62 9.80 25.43 -8.46
C ASP A 62 8.42 24.77 -8.66
N LYS A 63 8.36 23.47 -8.92
CA LYS A 63 7.08 22.72 -8.94
C LYS A 63 6.42 22.71 -7.56
N ILE A 64 7.20 22.55 -6.50
CA ILE A 64 6.73 22.58 -5.11
C ILE A 64 6.21 23.98 -4.74
N ARG A 65 6.91 25.05 -5.13
CA ARG A 65 6.48 26.44 -4.92
C ARG A 65 5.17 26.73 -5.64
N LYS A 66 5.03 26.28 -6.90
CA LYS A 66 3.79 26.46 -7.68
C LYS A 66 2.62 25.67 -7.12
N ARG A 67 2.84 24.44 -6.63
CA ARG A 67 1.79 23.54 -6.11
C ARG A 67 2.21 22.88 -4.80
N ARG A 68 2.10 23.62 -3.70
CA ARG A 68 2.56 23.17 -2.37
C ARG A 68 1.84 21.92 -1.84
N TYR A 69 0.54 21.78 -2.10
CA TYR A 69 -0.27 20.67 -1.57
C TYR A 69 -0.18 19.38 -2.41
N MET A 70 0.53 19.40 -3.54
CA MET A 70 0.67 18.23 -4.41
C MET A 70 1.77 17.29 -3.88
N ILE A 71 1.40 16.41 -2.97
CA ILE A 71 2.30 15.45 -2.29
C ILE A 71 3.03 14.54 -3.27
N SER A 72 2.41 14.21 -4.40
CA SER A 72 3.03 13.38 -5.44
C SER A 72 4.30 14.00 -6.03
N THR A 73 4.42 15.34 -6.03
CA THR A 73 5.66 16.02 -6.42
C THR A 73 6.78 15.74 -5.42
N TYR A 74 6.48 15.78 -4.12
CA TYR A 74 7.46 15.49 -3.06
C TYR A 74 7.93 14.04 -3.13
N ILE A 75 7.00 13.09 -3.32
CA ILE A 75 7.35 11.68 -3.47
C ILE A 75 8.27 11.48 -4.68
N LYS A 76 7.95 12.06 -5.83
CA LYS A 76 8.81 11.99 -7.02
C LYS A 76 10.18 12.61 -6.77
N TYR A 77 10.24 13.72 -6.04
CA TYR A 77 11.49 14.39 -5.71
C TYR A 77 12.37 13.55 -4.76
N GLY A 78 11.79 13.02 -3.68
CA GLY A 78 12.48 12.11 -2.76
C GLY A 78 12.99 10.86 -3.46
N LEU A 79 12.18 10.24 -4.33
CA LEU A 79 12.61 9.09 -5.13
C LEU A 79 13.78 9.41 -6.08
N TRP A 80 13.84 10.63 -6.59
CA TRP A 80 14.97 11.07 -7.42
C TRP A 80 16.25 11.28 -6.59
N GLU A 81 16.16 11.89 -5.40
CA GLU A 81 17.33 12.04 -4.51
C GLU A 81 17.91 10.68 -4.07
N ILE A 82 17.08 9.66 -3.92
CA ILE A 82 17.56 8.28 -3.62
C ILE A 82 18.37 7.72 -4.79
N LYS A 83 17.96 7.98 -6.03
CA LYS A 83 18.74 7.59 -7.21
C LYS A 83 20.11 8.28 -7.22
N GLN A 84 20.19 9.48 -6.66
CA GLN A 84 21.45 10.23 -6.46
C GLN A 84 22.24 9.78 -5.23
N LYS A 85 21.70 8.85 -4.42
CA LYS A 85 22.25 8.36 -3.14
C LYS A 85 22.31 9.40 -2.01
N ASP A 86 21.62 10.53 -2.15
CA ASP A 86 21.54 11.59 -1.13
C ASP A 86 20.35 11.31 -0.17
N ILE A 87 20.56 10.45 0.82
CA ILE A 87 19.51 10.00 1.75
C ILE A 87 19.06 11.12 2.70
N GLU A 88 19.98 11.97 3.16
CA GLU A 88 19.66 13.05 4.11
C GLU A 88 18.71 14.09 3.52
N ARG A 89 18.95 14.49 2.26
CA ARG A 89 18.03 15.37 1.54
C ARG A 89 16.68 14.71 1.34
N CYS A 90 16.67 13.43 0.98
CA CYS A 90 15.46 12.65 0.83
C CYS A 90 14.61 12.69 2.12
N ARG A 91 15.22 12.47 3.30
CA ARG A 91 14.54 12.61 4.61
C ARG A 91 13.99 14.01 4.81
N SER A 92 14.79 15.04 4.55
CA SER A 92 14.33 16.44 4.68
C SER A 92 13.10 16.74 3.82
N ILE A 93 13.07 16.22 2.58
CA ILE A 93 11.93 16.38 1.66
C ILE A 93 10.70 15.63 2.19
N PHE A 94 10.87 14.40 2.68
CA PHE A 94 9.77 13.63 3.27
C PHE A 94 9.23 14.28 4.55
N GLU A 95 10.07 14.76 5.46
CA GLU A 95 9.63 15.49 6.66
C GLU A 95 8.91 16.80 6.28
N ARG A 96 9.40 17.53 5.27
CA ARG A 96 8.70 18.70 4.72
C ARG A 96 7.32 18.34 4.17
N ALA A 97 7.19 17.20 3.49
CA ALA A 97 5.91 16.73 2.97
C ALA A 97 4.95 16.32 4.11
N LEU A 98 5.47 15.67 5.16
CA LEU A 98 4.69 15.28 6.34
C LEU A 98 4.16 16.48 7.11
N ASN A 99 4.94 17.57 7.19
CA ASN A 99 4.49 18.83 7.80
C ASN A 99 3.31 19.47 7.05
N ILE A 100 3.10 19.13 5.77
CA ILE A 100 1.98 19.63 4.97
C ILE A 100 0.76 18.73 5.16
N ASP A 101 0.95 17.42 4.99
CA ASP A 101 -0.11 16.44 5.15
C ASP A 101 0.44 15.13 5.73
N TYR A 102 0.28 15.00 7.05
CA TYR A 102 0.65 13.79 7.78
C TYR A 102 -0.42 12.70 7.70
N THR A 103 -1.60 12.96 7.14
CA THR A 103 -2.68 11.96 7.04
C THR A 103 -2.51 11.04 5.83
N ASN A 104 -1.72 11.49 4.84
CA ASN A 104 -1.50 10.74 3.62
C ASN A 104 -0.73 9.44 3.84
N LYS A 105 -1.42 8.31 3.71
CA LYS A 105 -0.86 6.97 3.94
C LYS A 105 0.27 6.63 2.97
N ASN A 106 0.12 7.02 1.69
CA ASN A 106 1.10 6.70 0.65
C ASN A 106 2.44 7.39 0.92
N LEU A 107 2.42 8.60 1.48
CA LEU A 107 3.62 9.34 1.84
C LEU A 107 4.45 8.58 2.89
N TRP A 108 3.81 8.15 3.98
CA TRP A 108 4.44 7.33 5.01
C TRP A 108 4.96 6.00 4.47
N LEU A 109 4.14 5.29 3.68
CA LEU A 109 4.54 4.01 3.09
C LEU A 109 5.78 4.15 2.22
N LYS A 110 5.84 5.19 1.38
CA LYS A 110 7.01 5.48 0.56
C LYS A 110 8.21 5.83 1.42
N TYR A 111 8.06 6.68 2.43
CA TYR A 111 9.18 7.06 3.29
C TYR A 111 9.76 5.84 4.06
N ILE A 112 8.90 4.97 4.60
CA ILE A 112 9.32 3.72 5.24
C ILE A 112 10.05 2.80 4.25
N GLU A 113 9.52 2.63 3.02
CA GLU A 113 10.16 1.83 1.97
C GLU A 113 11.57 2.34 1.65
N VAL A 114 11.75 3.66 1.60
CA VAL A 114 13.03 4.29 1.32
C VAL A 114 14.05 4.00 2.41
N GLU A 115 13.67 4.12 3.69
CA GLU A 115 14.57 3.80 4.81
C GLU A 115 14.93 2.30 4.83
N LEU A 116 13.98 1.42 4.49
CA LEU A 116 14.20 -0.02 4.41
C LEU A 116 15.14 -0.42 3.27
N ILE A 117 14.98 0.16 2.07
CA ILE A 117 15.88 -0.10 0.93
C ILE A 117 17.32 0.32 1.27
N ASN A 118 17.47 1.42 2.01
CA ASN A 118 18.76 1.92 2.48
C ASN A 118 19.30 1.19 3.73
N LYS A 119 18.63 0.13 4.20
CA LYS A 119 19.01 -0.68 5.37
C LYS A 119 19.08 0.09 6.69
N ASN A 120 18.42 1.24 6.78
CA ASN A 120 18.36 2.05 8.00
C ASN A 120 17.22 1.58 8.91
N ILE A 121 17.43 0.45 9.59
CA ILE A 121 16.39 -0.23 10.37
C ILE A 121 15.90 0.63 11.54
N ASN A 122 16.80 1.29 12.27
CA ASN A 122 16.43 2.10 13.43
C ASN A 122 15.58 3.32 13.02
N SER A 123 15.94 3.98 11.92
CA SER A 123 15.15 5.07 11.36
C SER A 123 13.77 4.59 10.93
N ALA A 124 13.68 3.43 10.27
CA ALA A 124 12.40 2.83 9.88
C ALA A 124 11.52 2.48 11.10
N ARG A 125 12.09 1.96 12.19
CA ARG A 125 11.37 1.72 13.45
C ARG A 125 10.83 3.00 14.06
N ASN A 126 11.67 4.03 14.19
CA ASN A 126 11.24 5.33 14.73
C ASN A 126 10.11 5.92 13.89
N LEU A 127 10.19 5.76 12.56
CA LEU A 127 9.17 6.23 11.65
C LEU A 127 7.85 5.45 11.84
N LEU A 128 7.92 4.12 11.91
CA LEU A 128 6.74 3.27 12.13
C LEU A 128 6.09 3.54 13.49
N GLU A 129 6.88 3.69 14.55
CA GLU A 129 6.40 4.04 15.88
C GLU A 129 5.67 5.40 15.86
N ARG A 130 6.25 6.40 15.19
CA ARG A 130 5.63 7.71 15.01
C ARG A 130 4.30 7.62 14.23
N VAL A 131 4.26 6.84 13.16
CA VAL A 131 3.03 6.65 12.36
C VAL A 131 1.94 5.96 13.17
N VAL A 132 2.29 4.93 13.92
CA VAL A 132 1.35 4.19 14.75
C VAL A 132 0.72 5.09 15.82
N LEU A 133 1.50 6.02 16.39
CA LEU A 133 0.98 7.00 17.35
C LEU A 133 0.07 8.06 16.69
N LEU A 134 0.42 8.53 15.49
CA LEU A 134 -0.35 9.57 14.77
C LEU A 134 -1.61 9.02 14.11
N LEU A 135 -1.55 7.81 13.54
CA LEU A 135 -2.59 7.17 12.74
C LEU A 135 -2.88 5.74 13.26
N PRO A 136 -3.37 5.58 14.50
CA PRO A 136 -3.55 4.26 15.11
C PRO A 136 -4.66 3.43 14.45
N LEU A 137 -5.61 4.07 13.77
CA LEU A 137 -6.74 3.40 13.11
C LEU A 137 -6.34 2.62 11.85
N GLU A 138 -5.18 2.93 11.28
CA GLU A 138 -4.72 2.41 10.01
C GLU A 138 -3.96 1.09 10.17
N ASN A 139 -4.67 -0.01 9.96
CA ASN A 139 -4.16 -1.37 10.07
C ASN A 139 -2.91 -1.66 9.22
N ILE A 140 -2.73 -0.94 8.10
CA ILE A 140 -1.62 -1.16 7.16
C ILE A 140 -0.27 -0.93 7.85
N PHE A 141 -0.18 0.09 8.71
CA PHE A 141 1.07 0.43 9.38
C PHE A 141 1.41 -0.56 10.48
N TRP A 142 0.43 -1.00 11.26
CA TRP A 142 0.61 -2.06 12.25
C TRP A 142 1.11 -3.36 11.62
N LYS A 143 0.50 -3.79 10.50
CA LYS A 143 0.96 -4.97 9.74
C LYS A 143 2.40 -4.81 9.26
N LYS A 144 2.75 -3.64 8.69
CA LYS A 144 4.10 -3.37 8.19
C LYS A 144 5.13 -3.31 9.33
N TYR A 145 4.74 -2.79 10.50
CA TYR A 145 5.61 -2.75 11.67
C TYR A 145 5.87 -4.14 12.26
N ALA A 146 4.82 -4.94 12.46
CA ALA A 146 4.97 -6.31 12.93
C ALA A 146 5.79 -7.16 11.94
N HIS A 147 5.51 -7.05 10.64
CA HIS A 147 6.26 -7.75 9.59
C HIS A 147 7.75 -7.36 9.57
N LEU A 148 8.09 -6.10 9.84
CA LEU A 148 9.47 -5.66 9.95
C LEU A 148 10.17 -6.38 11.12
N GLU A 149 9.57 -6.40 12.32
CA GLU A 149 10.17 -7.09 13.46
C GLU A 149 10.24 -8.61 13.29
N GLU A 150 9.29 -9.20 12.56
CA GLU A 150 9.32 -10.61 12.14
C GLU A 150 10.53 -10.91 11.24
N ILE A 151 10.80 -10.07 10.23
CA ILE A 151 11.99 -10.22 9.36
C ILE A 151 13.29 -10.10 10.18
N LEU A 152 13.30 -9.26 11.21
CA LEU A 152 14.44 -9.11 12.11
C LEU A 152 14.53 -10.21 13.17
N ASN A 153 13.62 -11.18 13.17
CA ASN A 153 13.50 -12.26 14.15
C ASN A 153 13.33 -11.78 15.60
N ASN A 154 12.79 -10.57 15.82
CA ASN A 154 12.52 -10.04 17.15
C ASN A 154 11.09 -10.39 17.59
N TYR A 155 10.84 -11.67 17.87
CA TYR A 155 9.50 -12.16 18.20
C TYR A 155 8.89 -11.50 19.44
N VAL A 156 9.69 -11.13 20.44
CA VAL A 156 9.22 -10.45 21.66
C VAL A 156 8.64 -9.07 21.33
N ASN A 157 9.34 -8.29 20.49
CA ASN A 157 8.86 -6.98 20.08
C ASN A 157 7.66 -7.09 19.15
N ALA A 158 7.64 -8.06 18.23
CA ALA A 158 6.49 -8.33 17.38
C ALA A 158 5.22 -8.60 18.22
N ARG A 159 5.32 -9.45 19.27
CA ARG A 159 4.22 -9.69 20.23
C ARG A 159 3.76 -8.42 20.92
N ASN A 160 4.70 -7.61 21.42
CA ASN A 160 4.36 -6.33 22.06
C ASN A 160 3.62 -5.39 21.11
N ILE A 161 4.00 -5.35 19.83
CA ILE A 161 3.33 -4.56 18.80
C ILE A 161 1.91 -5.08 18.56
N TYR A 162 1.70 -6.40 18.43
CA TYR A 162 0.37 -6.97 18.27
C TYR A 162 -0.53 -6.71 19.49
N GLU A 163 -0.01 -6.86 20.72
CA GLU A 163 -0.76 -6.54 21.94
C GLU A 163 -1.14 -5.05 22.02
N ARG A 164 -0.23 -4.15 21.62
CA ARG A 164 -0.54 -2.72 21.52
C ARG A 164 -1.61 -2.46 20.46
N TRP A 165 -1.52 -3.12 19.31
CA TRP A 165 -2.48 -2.96 18.22
C TRP A 165 -3.90 -3.34 18.67
N ILE A 166 -4.04 -4.49 19.34
CA ILE A 166 -5.34 -4.96 19.88
C ILE A 166 -5.91 -3.98 20.91
N LYS A 167 -5.07 -3.36 21.75
CA LYS A 167 -5.51 -2.35 22.72
C LYS A 167 -6.06 -1.09 22.06
N PHE A 168 -5.45 -0.63 20.97
CA PHE A 168 -5.90 0.57 20.27
C PHE A 168 -7.16 0.34 19.46
N LYS A 169 -7.25 -0.80 18.78
CA LYS A 169 -8.40 -1.13 17.94
C LYS A 169 -8.68 -2.62 17.99
N ILE A 170 -9.88 -2.93 18.48
CA ILE A 170 -10.45 -4.27 18.46
C ILE A 170 -11.00 -4.49 17.05
N ASP A 171 -10.19 -5.05 16.16
CA ASP A 171 -10.57 -5.37 14.78
C ASP A 171 -10.35 -6.86 14.53
N GLU A 172 -11.22 -7.50 13.77
CA GLU A 172 -11.04 -8.92 13.45
C GLU A 172 -9.70 -9.14 12.72
N SER A 173 -9.33 -8.19 11.86
CA SER A 173 -8.05 -8.21 11.15
C SER A 173 -6.83 -8.21 12.07
N SER A 174 -6.86 -7.49 13.20
CA SER A 174 -5.71 -7.42 14.10
C SER A 174 -5.51 -8.74 14.84
N PHE A 175 -6.59 -9.35 15.32
CA PHE A 175 -6.51 -10.67 15.96
C PHE A 175 -6.08 -11.76 14.98
N LEU A 176 -6.64 -11.79 13.77
CA LEU A 176 -6.24 -12.79 12.77
C LEU A 176 -4.77 -12.67 12.37
N CYS A 177 -4.27 -11.45 12.18
CA CYS A 177 -2.83 -11.25 11.93
C CYS A 177 -1.97 -11.75 13.10
N TYR A 178 -2.40 -11.53 14.34
CA TYR A 178 -1.67 -12.01 15.52
C TYR A 178 -1.69 -13.55 15.63
N ILE A 179 -2.84 -14.18 15.35
CA ILE A 179 -2.97 -15.64 15.31
C ILE A 179 -2.05 -16.23 14.24
N TYR A 180 -2.05 -15.69 13.02
CA TYR A 180 -1.17 -16.17 11.96
C TYR A 180 0.31 -16.00 12.32
N PHE A 181 0.66 -14.96 13.09
CA PHE A 181 2.01 -14.78 13.60
C PHE A 181 2.40 -15.86 14.62
N GLU A 182 1.55 -16.13 15.62
CA GLU A 182 1.84 -17.18 16.61
C GLU A 182 1.81 -18.58 15.97
N GLU A 183 1.01 -18.78 14.92
CA GLU A 183 1.02 -20.00 14.11
C GLU A 183 2.37 -20.20 13.41
N ARG A 184 2.96 -19.14 12.84
CA ARG A 184 4.33 -19.17 12.29
C ARG A 184 5.37 -19.44 13.38
N CYS A 185 5.13 -19.00 14.61
CA CYS A 185 6.00 -19.25 15.76
C CYS A 185 5.78 -20.62 16.42
N ASN A 186 4.83 -21.45 15.94
CA ASN A 186 4.44 -22.74 16.50
C ASN A 186 3.90 -22.70 17.95
N GLU A 187 3.38 -21.57 18.39
CA GLU A 187 2.93 -21.35 19.77
C GLU A 187 1.41 -21.51 19.88
N ILE A 188 0.96 -22.77 19.77
CA ILE A 188 -0.46 -23.13 19.66
C ILE A 188 -1.27 -22.70 20.89
N ASN A 189 -0.69 -22.75 22.09
CA ASN A 189 -1.39 -22.35 23.31
C ASN A 189 -1.74 -20.86 23.31
N LYS A 190 -0.81 -20.00 22.87
CA LYS A 190 -1.05 -18.56 22.73
C LYS A 190 -2.07 -18.27 21.64
N CYS A 191 -2.02 -18.98 20.52
CA CYS A 191 -3.07 -18.89 19.49
C CYS A 191 -4.46 -19.09 20.10
N ARG A 192 -4.64 -20.11 20.95
CA ARG A 192 -5.93 -20.38 21.61
C ARG A 192 -6.35 -19.25 22.54
N GLU A 193 -5.45 -18.75 23.37
CA GLU A 193 -5.75 -17.58 24.24
C GLU A 193 -6.19 -16.36 23.43
N ILE A 194 -5.54 -16.12 22.28
CA ILE A 194 -5.90 -15.02 21.38
C ILE A 194 -7.27 -15.26 20.73
N PHE A 195 -7.59 -16.49 20.34
CA PHE A 195 -8.92 -16.84 19.83
C PHE A 195 -10.02 -16.68 20.88
N GLU A 196 -9.77 -17.07 22.13
CA GLU A 196 -10.71 -16.86 23.23
C GLU A 196 -10.96 -15.36 23.47
N ARG A 197 -9.89 -14.55 23.45
CA ARG A 197 -10.01 -13.07 23.51
C ARG A 197 -10.77 -12.51 22.30
N LEU A 198 -10.56 -13.06 21.11
CA LEU A 198 -11.26 -12.66 19.90
C LEU A 198 -12.77 -12.92 20.05
N ILE A 199 -13.17 -14.10 20.52
CA ILE A 199 -14.59 -14.45 20.74
C ILE A 199 -15.25 -13.52 21.76
N VAL A 200 -14.57 -13.24 22.88
CA VAL A 200 -15.10 -12.34 23.93
C VAL A 200 -15.25 -10.91 23.43
N SER A 201 -14.32 -10.44 22.60
CA SER A 201 -14.32 -9.06 22.12
C SER A 201 -15.23 -8.82 20.90
N ILE A 202 -15.33 -9.80 20.00
CA ILE A 202 -16.13 -9.74 18.77
C ILE A 202 -16.89 -11.08 18.63
N PRO A 203 -18.10 -11.20 19.21
CA PRO A 203 -18.93 -12.38 19.05
C PRO A 203 -19.58 -12.36 17.66
N LYS A 204 -18.88 -12.89 16.66
CA LYS A 204 -19.37 -13.04 15.27
C LYS A 204 -19.24 -14.50 14.81
N LEU A 205 -20.20 -14.95 14.00
CA LEU A 205 -20.23 -16.30 13.44
C LEU A 205 -18.95 -16.63 12.64
N GLU A 206 -18.46 -15.68 11.83
CA GLU A 206 -17.21 -15.85 11.04
C GLU A 206 -15.99 -16.14 11.92
N CYS A 207 -15.94 -15.53 13.09
CA CYS A 207 -14.86 -15.70 14.05
C CYS A 207 -14.88 -17.11 14.65
N PHE A 208 -16.07 -17.63 14.98
CA PHE A 208 -16.25 -19.01 15.44
C PHE A 208 -15.87 -20.02 14.36
N TYR A 209 -16.27 -19.81 13.10
CA TYR A 209 -15.86 -20.69 12.00
C TYR A 209 -14.34 -20.77 11.84
N LYS A 210 -13.64 -19.63 11.97
CA LYS A 210 -12.17 -19.58 11.92
C LYS A 210 -11.54 -20.33 13.09
N PHE A 211 -12.10 -20.20 14.29
CA PHE A 211 -11.62 -20.92 15.47
C PHE A 211 -11.83 -22.44 15.36
N ILE A 212 -13.01 -22.87 14.89
CA ILE A 212 -13.31 -24.29 14.64
C ILE A 212 -12.37 -24.86 13.58
N LYS A 213 -12.17 -24.15 12.47
CA LYS A 213 -11.23 -24.57 11.42
C LYS A 213 -9.80 -24.71 11.95
N PHE A 214 -9.40 -23.82 12.85
CA PHE A 214 -8.12 -23.91 13.55
C PHE A 214 -8.05 -25.16 14.45
N GLU A 215 -9.03 -25.41 15.32
CA GLU A 215 -9.00 -26.59 16.20
C GLU A 215 -9.12 -27.93 15.45
N LYS A 216 -9.87 -27.97 14.33
CA LYS A 216 -9.87 -29.11 13.39
C LYS A 216 -8.46 -29.37 12.83
N LYS A 217 -7.74 -28.31 12.42
CA LYS A 217 -6.37 -28.44 11.90
C LYS A 217 -5.40 -29.05 12.93
N TYR A 218 -5.58 -28.72 14.21
CA TYR A 218 -4.77 -29.25 15.31
C TYR A 218 -5.39 -30.47 16.01
N LYS A 219 -6.42 -31.09 15.42
CA LYS A 219 -7.07 -32.33 15.86
C LYS A 219 -7.62 -32.32 17.31
N ASN A 220 -7.99 -31.15 17.86
CA ASN A 220 -8.64 -31.11 19.18
C ASN A 220 -10.16 -31.04 19.03
N ILE A 221 -10.77 -32.21 18.93
CA ILE A 221 -12.21 -32.36 18.69
C ILE A 221 -13.04 -31.84 19.86
N VAL A 222 -12.60 -32.09 21.10
CA VAL A 222 -13.30 -31.67 22.32
C VAL A 222 -13.46 -30.15 22.39
N ARG A 223 -12.41 -29.40 22.06
CA ARG A 223 -12.46 -27.93 22.04
C ARG A 223 -13.23 -27.39 20.85
N ALA A 224 -13.15 -28.05 19.69
CA ALA A 224 -13.97 -27.69 18.55
C ALA A 224 -15.46 -27.82 18.90
N ARG A 225 -15.88 -28.89 19.58
CA ARG A 225 -17.26 -29.04 20.08
C ARG A 225 -17.63 -27.96 21.09
N ALA A 226 -16.76 -27.70 22.06
CA ALA A 226 -16.99 -26.61 23.03
C ALA A 226 -17.10 -25.23 22.36
N ALA A 227 -16.42 -25.01 21.23
CA ALA A 227 -16.57 -23.79 20.44
C ALA A 227 -17.94 -23.68 19.78
N TYR A 228 -18.48 -24.78 19.24
CA TYR A 228 -19.83 -24.84 18.70
C TYR A 228 -20.88 -24.58 19.79
N GLU A 229 -20.71 -25.19 20.97
CA GLU A 229 -21.59 -24.97 22.12
C GLU A 229 -21.56 -23.51 22.60
N LYS A 230 -20.36 -22.93 22.77
CA LYS A 230 -20.19 -21.50 23.12
C LYS A 230 -20.79 -20.56 22.09
N CYS A 231 -20.73 -20.91 20.81
CA CYS A 231 -21.33 -20.14 19.73
C CYS A 231 -22.86 -20.07 19.88
N ILE A 232 -23.50 -21.19 20.20
CA ILE A 232 -24.95 -21.27 20.44
C ILE A 232 -25.34 -20.52 21.71
N GLU A 233 -24.51 -20.55 22.75
CA GLU A 233 -24.77 -19.84 24.02
C GLU A 233 -24.66 -18.31 23.87
N LEU A 234 -23.65 -17.82 23.12
CA LEU A 234 -23.35 -16.39 23.02
C LEU A 234 -24.15 -15.65 21.94
N LEU A 235 -24.56 -16.32 20.86
CA LEU A 235 -25.28 -15.68 19.76
C LEU A 235 -26.80 -15.90 19.91
N PRO A 236 -27.62 -14.83 19.91
CA PRO A 236 -29.08 -14.96 19.85
C PRO A 236 -29.51 -15.74 18.60
N SER A 237 -30.59 -16.52 18.72
CA SER A 237 -31.11 -17.41 17.68
C SER A 237 -31.38 -16.73 16.31
N CYS A 238 -31.52 -15.41 16.27
CA CYS A 238 -31.71 -14.64 15.04
C CYS A 238 -30.46 -14.54 14.14
N TYR A 239 -29.26 -14.85 14.65
CA TYR A 239 -27.99 -14.76 13.90
C TYR A 239 -27.41 -16.14 13.53
N ILE A 240 -28.10 -17.22 13.90
CA ILE A 240 -27.62 -18.58 13.64
C ILE A 240 -28.19 -19.03 12.29
N ASP A 241 -27.33 -19.02 11.27
CA ASP A 241 -27.68 -19.53 9.94
C ASP A 241 -27.92 -21.05 9.96
N GLU A 242 -28.84 -21.55 9.13
CA GLU A 242 -29.03 -22.99 8.89
C GLU A 242 -27.71 -23.69 8.50
N ASN A 243 -26.84 -22.97 7.78
CA ASN A 243 -25.50 -23.41 7.41
C ASN A 243 -24.61 -23.77 8.60
N PHE A 244 -24.79 -23.11 9.76
CA PHE A 244 -24.03 -23.42 10.97
C PHE A 244 -24.40 -24.79 11.52
N TYR A 245 -25.70 -25.11 11.55
CA TYR A 245 -26.19 -26.42 11.99
C TYR A 245 -25.76 -27.53 11.04
N ILE A 246 -25.81 -27.30 9.73
CA ILE A 246 -25.29 -28.27 8.73
C ILE A 246 -23.79 -28.51 8.96
N HIS A 247 -23.01 -27.45 9.20
CA HIS A 247 -21.59 -27.59 9.51
C HIS A 247 -21.32 -28.36 10.81
N PHE A 248 -22.18 -28.21 11.82
CA PHE A 248 -22.10 -28.96 13.07
C PHE A 248 -22.46 -30.44 12.87
N CYS A 249 -23.52 -30.74 12.14
CA CYS A 249 -23.90 -32.11 11.78
C CYS A 249 -22.79 -32.83 11.02
N ASN A 250 -22.25 -32.21 9.97
CA ASN A 250 -21.13 -32.77 9.21
C ASN A 250 -19.88 -32.99 10.10
N PHE A 251 -19.64 -32.11 11.08
CA PHE A 251 -18.55 -32.29 12.02
C PHE A 251 -18.75 -33.51 12.91
N GLU A 252 -19.94 -33.72 13.47
CA GLU A 252 -20.24 -34.91 14.29
C GLU A 252 -20.22 -36.20 13.47
N GLU A 253 -20.68 -36.18 12.21
CA GLU A 253 -20.57 -37.31 11.28
C GLU A 253 -19.11 -37.68 10.99
N GLU A 254 -18.23 -36.69 10.77
CA GLU A 254 -16.77 -36.90 10.63
C GLU A 254 -16.12 -37.51 11.89
N GLN A 255 -16.74 -37.38 13.07
CA GLN A 255 -16.22 -37.94 14.33
C GLN A 255 -16.72 -39.35 14.64
N MET A 256 -17.82 -39.79 14.01
CA MET A 256 -18.40 -41.12 14.25
C MET A 256 -17.75 -42.23 13.42
N ILE A 257 -16.86 -41.89 12.48
CA ILE A 257 -16.09 -42.81 11.62
C ILE A 257 -14.67 -42.95 12.15
#